data_AF-A0A0K2RNG1-F1
#
_entry.id   AF-A0A0K2RNG1-F1
#
_cell.length_a   1.000
_cell.length_b   1.000
_cell.length_c   1.000
_cell.angle_alpha   90.00
_cell.angle_beta   90.00
_cell.angle_gamma   90.00
#
_symmetry.space_group_name_H-M   'P 1'
#
loop_
_entity.id
_entity.type
_entity.pdbx_description
1 polymer ?
#
loop_
_entity_poly.entity_id
_entity_poly.type
_entity_poly.pdbx_seq_one_letter_code
_entity_poly.pdbx_strand_id
1 'polypeptide(L)'
;MDFSDYMRALRRNWVLIVAATLSGLLVGGGIAALTTPTYTAETQLFVAIQNSGSVQELQQGNSFGQARVQSYVKTVGSPAVLQPVIDTLGLPVTAEELAVQVKASTDLNTVLINIAVSDRSPAQASAIAQAVADSLIKVVDKLERPKTGGTSPVSLSIIKPAAAPTAPSAPNSRLSLLLGLVIGLALGVSGAVLRTRLDSRIRGEADLRLVTSHPLLGGITFDQDASKNPLLTQVAPQSPRAESFRQLRTNLQFANVSGKAKSVLVTSSLPGEGKSTTATNLAMALAQAGQTVCLVDADLRRPMVDDYLGLDRNAGLTTALIGSADINDLLQPWGEDPFYVLTSGQIPPTRVSYSVPKK
;
A
#
# COMPACT_ATOMS: atom_id res chain seq x y z
N MET A 1 -16.24 9.73 -2.87
CA MET A 1 -15.82 8.55 -2.10
C MET A 1 -15.95 8.93 -0.65
N ASP A 2 -16.78 8.17 0.05
CA ASP A 2 -16.99 8.36 1.47
C ASP A 2 -15.87 7.65 2.26
N PHE A 3 -15.69 7.96 3.54
CA PHE A 3 -14.65 7.34 4.39
C PHE A 3 -14.78 5.81 4.43
N SER A 4 -16.01 5.31 4.34
CA SER A 4 -16.34 3.88 4.29
C SER A 4 -15.78 3.18 3.04
N ASP A 5 -15.69 3.87 1.91
CA ASP A 5 -15.17 3.32 0.64
C ASP A 5 -13.66 3.09 0.73
N TYR A 6 -12.93 4.04 1.31
CA TYR A 6 -11.48 3.90 1.55
C TYR A 6 -11.19 2.74 2.52
N MET A 7 -11.98 2.59 3.58
CA MET A 7 -11.79 1.50 4.54
C MET A 7 -12.02 0.12 3.89
N ARG A 8 -13.04 0.00 3.02
CA ARG A 8 -13.30 -1.23 2.27
C ARG A 8 -12.19 -1.52 1.26
N ALA A 9 -11.67 -0.49 0.59
CA ALA A 9 -10.56 -0.60 -0.34
C ALA A 9 -9.27 -1.08 0.35
N LEU A 10 -8.96 -0.54 1.53
CA LEU A 10 -7.81 -0.95 2.35
C LEU A 10 -7.94 -2.41 2.81
N ARG A 11 -9.09 -2.79 3.39
CA ARG A 11 -9.33 -4.17 3.82
C ARG A 11 -9.25 -5.17 2.67
N ARG A 12 -9.70 -4.79 1.48
CA ARG A 12 -9.66 -5.68 0.30
C ARG A 12 -8.24 -5.91 -0.22
N ASN A 13 -7.39 -4.90 -0.14
CA ASN A 13 -6.03 -4.93 -0.68
C ASN A 13 -4.96 -5.03 0.42
N TRP A 14 -5.32 -5.53 1.61
CA TRP A 14 -4.41 -5.59 2.75
C TRP A 14 -3.13 -6.38 2.44
N VAL A 15 -3.23 -7.46 1.66
CA VAL A 15 -2.06 -8.25 1.23
C VAL A 15 -1.08 -7.41 0.41
N LEU A 16 -1.58 -6.56 -0.48
CA LEU A 16 -0.75 -5.66 -1.28
C LEU A 16 -0.03 -4.64 -0.39
N ILE A 17 -0.75 -4.07 0.58
CA ILE A 17 -0.20 -3.08 1.52
C ILE A 17 0.89 -3.72 2.38
N VAL A 18 0.63 -4.92 2.93
CA VAL A 18 1.59 -5.67 3.72
C VAL A 18 2.81 -6.06 2.89
N ALA A 19 2.62 -6.59 1.69
CA ALA A 19 3.71 -6.97 0.80
C ALA A 19 4.60 -5.76 0.44
N ALA A 20 4.01 -4.61 0.11
CA ALA A 20 4.74 -3.38 -0.18
C ALA A 20 5.50 -2.86 1.06
N THR A 21 4.89 -2.92 2.24
CA THR A 21 5.51 -2.51 3.51
C THR A 21 6.70 -3.42 3.87
N LEU A 22 6.54 -4.74 3.74
CA LEU A 22 7.62 -5.71 3.97
C LEU A 22 8.76 -5.52 2.97
N SER A 23 8.43 -5.26 1.70
CA SER A 23 9.44 -4.96 0.67
C SER A 23 10.20 -3.69 1.02
N GLY A 24 9.52 -2.63 1.47
CA GLY A 24 10.13 -1.39 1.93
C GLY A 24 11.08 -1.59 3.12
N LEU A 25 10.68 -2.41 4.10
CA LEU A 25 11.52 -2.80 5.24
C LEU A 25 12.76 -3.59 4.79
N LEU A 26 12.59 -4.57 3.90
CA LEU A 26 13.69 -5.37 3.35
C LEU A 26 14.69 -4.49 2.60
N VAL A 27 14.22 -3.57 1.76
CA VAL A 27 15.08 -2.64 1.03
C VAL A 27 15.78 -1.67 2.00
N GLY A 28 15.06 -1.07 2.94
CA GLY A 28 15.64 -0.15 3.93
C GLY A 28 16.69 -0.81 4.82
N GLY A 29 16.41 -2.04 5.29
CA GLY A 29 17.35 -2.85 6.06
C GLY A 29 18.54 -3.32 5.22
N GLY A 30 18.29 -3.74 3.97
CA GLY A 30 19.34 -4.14 3.04
C GLY A 30 20.30 -3.00 2.71
N ILE A 31 19.79 -1.80 2.43
CA ILE A 31 20.62 -0.60 2.23
C ILE A 31 21.46 -0.32 3.49
N ALA A 32 20.86 -0.39 4.68
CA ALA A 32 21.59 -0.18 5.92
C ALA A 32 22.65 -1.25 6.22
N ALA A 33 22.44 -2.50 5.77
CA ALA A 33 23.40 -3.58 5.96
C ALA A 33 24.53 -3.58 4.92
N LEU A 34 24.26 -3.11 3.70
CA LEU A 34 25.22 -3.07 2.59
C LEU A 34 26.07 -1.79 2.59
N THR A 35 25.62 -0.73 3.25
CA THR A 35 26.39 0.52 3.36
C THR A 35 27.50 0.36 4.40
N THR A 36 28.72 0.77 4.03
CA THR A 36 29.88 0.63 4.92
C THR A 36 29.70 1.46 6.18
N PRO A 37 29.95 0.90 7.38
CA PRO A 37 29.82 1.64 8.61
C PRO A 37 30.89 2.74 8.72
N THR A 38 30.48 3.90 9.21
CA THR A 38 31.37 5.01 9.53
C THR A 38 31.34 5.26 11.03
N TYR A 39 32.52 5.48 11.61
CA TYR A 39 32.76 5.68 13.02
C TYR A 39 33.26 7.10 13.26
N THR A 40 32.57 7.83 14.14
CA THR A 40 32.99 9.17 14.52
C THR A 40 33.66 9.14 15.90
N ALA A 41 34.92 9.56 15.98
CA ALA A 41 35.64 9.76 17.23
C ALA A 41 35.68 11.25 17.58
N GLU A 42 35.54 11.57 18.86
CA GLU A 42 35.47 12.96 19.34
C GLU A 42 36.54 13.23 20.40
N THR A 43 37.17 14.40 20.30
CA THR A 43 38.07 14.95 21.30
C THR A 43 37.65 16.37 21.65
N GLN A 44 37.87 16.77 22.90
CA GLN A 44 37.45 18.08 23.41
C GLN A 44 38.62 18.83 24.02
N LEU A 45 38.82 20.07 23.58
CA LEU A 45 39.87 20.96 24.06
C LEU A 45 39.27 22.13 24.85
N PHE A 46 39.95 22.53 25.93
CA PHE A 46 39.70 23.76 26.66
C PHE A 46 40.68 24.84 26.21
N VAL A 47 40.15 26.05 25.97
CA VAL A 47 40.96 27.24 25.76
C VAL A 47 41.11 27.99 27.08
N ALA A 48 42.29 27.91 27.69
CA ALA A 48 42.64 28.66 28.88
C ALA A 48 43.38 29.96 28.51
N ILE A 49 42.97 31.07 29.10
CA ILE A 49 43.63 32.37 28.96
C ILE A 49 44.39 32.65 30.25
N GLN A 50 45.68 32.95 30.14
CA GLN A 50 46.53 33.27 31.29
C GLN A 50 46.32 34.74 31.70
N ASN A 51 45.26 35.03 32.46
CA ASN A 51 45.04 36.35 33.08
C ASN A 51 44.93 36.23 34.61
N SER A 52 45.70 37.05 35.34
CA SER A 52 45.55 37.28 36.78
C SER A 52 45.20 38.76 37.00
N GLY A 53 43.91 39.09 37.08
CA GLY A 53 43.42 40.47 37.09
C GLY A 53 42.07 40.68 37.77
N SER A 54 41.57 41.91 37.73
CA SER A 54 40.27 42.35 38.28
C SER A 54 39.08 41.68 37.60
N VAL A 55 37.89 41.73 38.23
CA VAL A 55 36.65 41.14 37.67
C VAL A 55 36.32 41.69 36.28
N GLN A 56 36.59 42.97 36.00
CA GLN A 56 36.41 43.55 34.66
C GLN A 56 37.35 42.93 33.62
N GLU A 57 38.62 42.67 33.96
CA GLU A 57 39.60 42.06 33.05
C GLU A 57 39.29 40.59 32.79
N LEU A 58 38.69 39.88 33.77
CA LEU A 58 38.21 38.51 33.58
C LEU A 58 36.99 38.45 32.65
N GLN A 59 36.06 39.42 32.73
CA GLN A 59 34.94 39.51 31.80
C GLN A 59 35.38 39.81 30.37
N GLN A 60 36.35 40.72 30.20
CA GLN A 60 36.94 41.01 28.90
C GLN A 60 37.78 39.84 28.35
N GLY A 61 38.47 39.11 29.24
CA GLY A 61 39.17 37.87 28.90
C GLY A 61 38.22 36.79 28.40
N ASN A 62 37.04 36.63 29.01
CA ASN A 62 36.07 35.64 28.57
C ASN A 62 35.55 35.91 27.15
N SER A 63 35.22 37.15 26.81
CA SER A 63 34.77 37.50 25.45
C SER A 63 35.90 37.36 24.41
N PHE A 64 37.14 37.67 24.80
CA PHE A 64 38.33 37.39 24.00
C PHE A 64 38.51 35.89 23.73
N GLY A 65 38.34 35.05 24.76
CA GLY A 65 38.43 33.60 24.64
C GLY A 65 37.40 33.02 23.68
N GLN A 66 36.14 33.44 23.81
CA GLN A 66 35.06 33.02 22.92
C GLN A 66 35.32 33.43 21.45
N ALA A 67 35.85 34.63 21.21
CA ALA A 67 36.21 35.06 19.85
C ALA A 67 37.37 34.24 19.27
N ARG A 68 38.37 33.89 20.08
CA ARG A 68 39.52 33.06 19.68
C ARG A 68 39.11 31.63 19.36
N VAL A 69 38.24 31.04 20.18
CA VAL A 69 37.67 29.70 19.95
C VAL A 69 37.03 29.60 18.57
N GLN A 70 36.25 30.62 18.16
CA GLN A 70 35.65 30.64 16.81
C GLN A 70 36.69 30.69 15.69
N SER A 71 37.81 31.39 15.89
CA SER A 71 38.92 31.41 14.93
C SER A 71 39.63 30.06 14.87
N TYR A 72 39.93 29.46 16.02
CA TYR A 72 40.60 28.16 16.10
C TYR A 72 39.77 27.04 15.49
N VAL A 73 38.45 27.03 15.69
CA VAL A 73 37.52 26.08 15.04
C VAL A 73 37.69 26.11 13.52
N LYS A 74 37.83 27.29 12.91
CA LYS A 74 38.08 27.42 11.47
C LYS A 74 39.49 27.01 11.07
N THR A 75 40.47 27.16 11.97
CA THR A 75 41.87 26.75 11.73
C THR A 75 42.06 25.24 11.74
N VAL A 76 41.20 24.48 12.44
CA VAL A 76 41.30 23.00 12.48
C VAL A 76 41.34 22.37 11.09
N GLY A 77 40.50 22.86 10.16
CA GLY A 77 40.44 22.36 8.78
C GLY A 77 41.56 22.88 7.86
N SER A 78 42.50 23.69 8.38
CA SER A 78 43.55 24.28 7.55
C SER A 78 44.70 23.31 7.28
N PRO A 79 45.42 23.44 6.15
CA PRO A 79 46.61 22.64 5.86
C PRO A 79 47.69 22.74 6.95
N ALA A 80 47.78 23.87 7.66
CA ALA A 80 48.73 24.06 8.74
C ALA A 80 48.52 23.07 9.91
N VAL A 81 47.27 22.66 10.16
CA VAL A 81 46.91 21.70 11.21
C VAL A 81 46.87 20.28 10.64
N LEU A 82 46.34 20.10 9.44
CA LEU A 82 46.09 18.77 8.87
C LEU A 82 47.33 18.11 8.24
N GLN A 83 48.24 18.89 7.63
CA GLN A 83 49.43 18.31 6.99
C GLN A 83 50.35 17.60 7.99
N PRO A 84 50.68 18.17 9.17
CA PRO A 84 51.47 17.44 10.17
C PRO A 84 50.83 16.14 10.65
N VAL A 85 49.49 16.07 10.67
CA VAL A 85 48.75 14.87 11.05
C VAL A 85 48.90 13.79 9.98
N ILE A 86 48.77 14.15 8.71
CA ILE A 86 48.99 13.26 7.57
C ILE A 86 50.40 12.70 7.61
N ASP A 87 51.40 13.57 7.81
CA ASP A 87 52.81 13.17 7.84
C ASP A 87 53.12 12.26 9.03
N THR A 88 52.52 12.53 10.21
CA THR A 88 52.76 11.74 11.43
C THR A 88 52.10 10.37 11.37
N LEU A 89 50.88 10.29 10.83
CA LEU A 89 50.11 9.05 10.77
C LEU A 89 50.32 8.28 9.45
N GLY A 90 51.07 8.83 8.50
CA GLY A 90 51.34 8.22 7.20
C GLY A 90 50.07 8.01 6.36
N LEU A 91 49.13 8.96 6.41
CA LEU A 91 47.84 8.80 5.75
C LEU A 91 47.95 8.99 4.22
N PRO A 92 47.33 8.14 3.40
CA PRO A 92 47.37 8.23 1.94
C PRO A 92 46.31 9.22 1.41
N VAL A 93 46.21 10.41 2.00
CA VAL A 93 45.20 11.44 1.64
C VAL A 93 45.83 12.83 1.65
N THR A 94 45.19 13.77 0.97
CA THR A 94 45.56 15.19 1.00
C THR A 94 44.92 15.92 2.19
N ALA A 95 45.45 17.11 2.53
CA ALA A 95 44.87 17.95 3.58
C ALA A 95 43.42 18.35 3.29
N GLU A 96 43.05 18.53 2.02
CA GLU A 96 41.67 18.85 1.61
C GLU A 96 40.71 17.67 1.81
N GLU A 97 41.14 16.46 1.45
CA GLU A 97 40.36 15.23 1.67
C GLU A 97 40.18 14.94 3.16
N LEU A 98 41.22 15.16 3.97
CA LEU A 98 41.15 15.02 5.43
C LEU A 98 40.23 16.08 6.03
N ALA A 99 40.24 17.31 5.51
CA ALA A 99 39.37 18.39 5.99
C ALA A 99 37.88 18.06 5.87
N VAL A 100 37.46 17.25 4.89
CA VAL A 100 36.06 16.79 4.75
C VAL A 100 35.66 15.83 5.88
N GLN A 101 36.61 15.07 6.41
CA GLN A 101 36.38 14.06 7.46
C GLN A 101 36.44 14.66 8.88
N VAL A 102 37.07 15.83 9.03
CA VAL A 102 37.27 16.53 10.29
C VAL A 102 36.24 17.65 10.43
N LYS A 103 35.40 17.59 11.47
CA LYS A 103 34.47 18.65 11.84
C LYS A 103 34.87 19.24 13.18
N ALA A 104 35.10 20.55 13.21
CA ALA A 104 35.29 21.29 14.45
C ALA A 104 34.06 22.14 14.76
N SER A 105 33.64 22.17 16.02
CA SER A 105 32.54 22.99 16.52
C SER A 105 32.86 23.55 17.91
N THR A 106 32.06 24.51 18.34
CA THR A 106 32.08 25.09 19.69
C THR A 106 30.65 25.27 20.15
N ASP A 107 30.41 25.05 21.45
CA ASP A 107 29.11 25.31 22.05
C ASP A 107 28.96 26.81 22.34
N LEU A 108 27.72 27.33 22.27
CA LEU A 108 27.44 28.75 22.46
C LEU A 108 27.92 29.22 23.85
N ASN A 109 28.60 30.37 23.88
CA ASN A 109 29.12 30.99 25.10
C ASN A 109 30.13 30.11 25.88
N THR A 110 30.79 29.17 25.22
CA THR A 110 31.84 28.33 25.83
C THR A 110 33.22 28.60 25.23
N VAL A 111 34.25 28.12 25.92
CA VAL A 111 35.64 28.09 25.44
C VAL A 111 36.10 26.66 25.11
N LEU A 112 35.14 25.82 24.71
CA LEU A 112 35.32 24.42 24.41
C LEU A 112 35.35 24.23 22.89
N ILE A 113 36.38 23.54 22.40
CA ILE A 113 36.49 23.15 21.00
C ILE A 113 36.24 21.65 20.92
N ASN A 114 35.20 21.26 20.20
CA ASN A 114 34.88 19.87 19.90
C ASN A 114 35.44 19.54 18.52
N ILE A 115 36.23 18.49 18.40
CA ILE A 115 36.76 17.99 17.14
C ILE A 115 36.26 16.57 16.95
N ALA A 116 35.48 16.37 15.89
CA ALA A 116 34.90 15.10 15.49
C ALA A 116 35.52 14.64 14.18
N VAL A 117 36.03 13.41 14.13
CA VAL A 117 36.63 12.82 12.93
C VAL A 117 35.88 11.55 12.58
N SER A 118 35.48 11.43 11.31
CA SER A 118 34.73 10.28 10.81
C SER A 118 35.57 9.42 9.87
N ASP A 119 35.75 8.15 10.20
CA ASP A 119 36.52 7.19 9.40
C ASP A 119 35.82 5.81 9.37
N ARG A 120 36.25 4.90 8.49
CA ARG A 120 35.77 3.51 8.43
C ARG A 120 36.34 2.64 9.56
N SER A 121 37.48 3.01 10.13
CA SER A 121 38.12 2.33 11.24
C SER A 121 37.97 3.12 12.54
N PRO A 122 37.41 2.53 13.62
CA PRO A 122 37.30 3.20 14.92
C PRO A 122 38.65 3.64 15.49
N ALA A 123 39.68 2.80 15.31
CA ALA A 123 41.04 3.09 15.78
C ALA A 123 41.63 4.27 15.01
N GLN A 124 41.48 4.28 13.68
CA GLN A 124 41.98 5.36 12.82
C GLN A 124 41.26 6.68 13.10
N ALA A 125 39.93 6.66 13.25
CA ALA A 125 39.15 7.84 13.63
C ALA A 125 39.68 8.48 14.93
N SER A 126 39.93 7.67 15.96
CA SER A 126 40.45 8.17 17.24
C SER A 126 41.88 8.68 17.14
N ALA A 127 42.75 8.00 16.40
CA ALA A 127 44.14 8.42 16.19
C ALA A 127 44.22 9.76 15.44
N ILE A 128 43.41 9.92 14.38
CA ILE A 128 43.33 11.17 13.62
C ILE A 128 42.77 12.28 14.50
N ALA A 129 41.67 12.05 15.23
CA ALA A 129 41.10 13.06 16.13
C ALA A 129 42.11 13.53 17.18
N GLN A 130 42.84 12.60 17.80
CA GLN A 130 43.89 12.91 18.78
C GLN A 130 45.04 13.71 18.14
N ALA A 131 45.55 13.25 17.00
CA ALA A 131 46.63 13.92 16.29
C ALA A 131 46.25 15.32 15.81
N VAL A 132 44.99 15.53 15.37
CA VAL A 132 44.46 16.85 15.01
C VAL A 132 44.43 17.77 16.22
N ALA A 133 44.01 17.29 17.39
CA ALA A 133 44.06 18.07 18.62
C ALA A 133 45.49 18.45 19.00
N ASP A 134 46.42 17.50 18.97
CA ASP A 134 47.84 17.72 19.29
C ASP A 134 48.51 18.69 18.30
N SER A 135 48.17 18.58 17.01
CA SER A 135 48.63 19.48 15.96
C SER A 135 48.08 20.89 16.16
N LEU A 136 46.78 21.03 16.46
CA LEU A 136 46.17 22.32 16.75
C LEU A 136 46.83 23.02 17.93
N ILE A 137 47.11 22.29 19.02
CA ILE A 137 47.82 22.81 20.20
C ILE A 137 49.17 23.42 19.78
N LYS A 138 49.96 22.68 18.98
CA LYS A 138 51.27 23.15 18.49
C LYS A 138 51.15 24.37 17.56
N VAL A 139 50.17 24.36 16.66
CA VAL A 139 49.95 25.46 15.70
C VAL A 139 49.52 26.73 16.43
N VAL A 140 48.57 26.64 17.36
CA VAL A 140 48.09 27.79 18.14
C VAL A 140 49.19 28.33 19.05
N ASP A 141 49.95 27.46 19.71
CA ASP A 141 51.12 27.86 20.52
C ASP A 141 52.20 28.54 19.68
N LYS A 142 52.35 28.18 18.39
CA LYS A 142 53.23 28.90 17.45
C LYS A 142 52.65 30.24 16.99
N LEU A 143 51.33 30.32 16.78
CA LEU A 143 50.64 31.53 16.29
C LEU A 143 50.51 32.61 17.35
N GLU A 144 50.25 32.24 18.60
CA GLU A 144 50.00 33.17 19.71
C GLU A 144 51.28 33.52 20.48
N ARG A 145 52.41 32.85 20.19
CA ARG A 145 53.70 33.21 20.80
C ARG A 145 54.17 34.61 20.36
N PRO A 146 54.43 35.53 21.31
CA PRO A 146 54.94 36.86 20.98
C PRO A 146 56.30 36.80 20.28
N LYS A 147 56.50 37.62 19.24
CA LYS A 147 57.77 37.73 18.50
C LYS A 147 58.94 38.23 19.37
N THR A 148 58.64 38.83 20.51
CA THR A 148 59.61 39.37 21.49
C THR A 148 60.08 38.32 22.50
N GLY A 149 59.62 37.07 22.42
CA GLY A 149 59.88 36.04 23.42
C GLY A 149 58.90 36.14 24.61
N GLY A 150 58.46 34.98 25.13
CA GLY A 150 57.47 34.88 26.21
C GLY A 150 56.61 33.61 26.11
N THR A 151 55.79 33.35 27.13
CA THR A 151 54.77 32.29 27.10
C THR A 151 53.55 32.74 26.29
N SER A 152 52.88 31.80 25.61
CA SER A 152 51.63 32.10 24.90
C SER A 152 50.55 32.53 25.92
N PRO A 153 49.85 33.66 25.69
CA PRO A 153 48.76 34.10 26.57
C PRO A 153 47.54 33.17 26.50
N VAL A 154 47.48 32.32 25.47
CA VAL A 154 46.42 31.32 25.28
C VAL A 154 47.04 29.93 25.29
N SER A 155 46.45 29.03 26.06
CA SER A 155 46.85 27.62 26.12
C SER A 155 45.65 26.72 25.84
N LEU A 156 45.88 25.73 24.99
CA LEU A 156 44.92 24.67 24.71
C LEU A 156 45.28 23.45 25.55
N SER A 157 44.29 22.84 26.20
CA SER A 157 44.46 21.58 26.91
C SER A 157 43.36 20.59 26.55
N ILE A 158 43.69 19.32 26.47
CA ILE A 158 42.72 18.27 26.13
C ILE A 158 41.97 17.91 27.41
N ILE A 159 40.66 18.14 27.42
CA ILE A 159 39.79 17.72 28.54
C ILE A 159 39.36 16.28 28.35
N LYS A 160 38.98 15.92 27.12
CA LYS A 160 38.50 14.59 26.76
C LYS A 160 39.37 14.05 25.63
N PRO A 161 40.23 13.04 25.89
CA PRO A 161 41.04 12.44 24.84
C PRO A 161 40.17 11.68 23.83
N ALA A 162 40.66 11.55 22.60
CA ALA A 162 39.94 10.80 21.58
C ALA A 162 39.92 9.30 21.93
N ALA A 163 38.73 8.73 22.10
CA ALA A 163 38.55 7.30 22.30
C ALA A 163 37.97 6.66 21.04
N ALA A 164 38.36 5.41 20.76
CA ALA A 164 37.78 4.64 19.67
C ALA A 164 36.29 4.35 19.96
N PRO A 165 35.36 4.75 19.08
CA PRO A 165 33.94 4.49 19.30
C PRO A 165 33.64 2.99 19.21
N THR A 166 32.76 2.49 20.07
CA THR A 166 32.38 1.07 20.12
C THR A 166 31.24 0.71 19.17
N ALA A 167 30.54 1.70 18.62
CA ALA A 167 29.42 1.53 17.70
C ALA A 167 29.56 2.49 16.51
N PRO A 168 29.07 2.09 15.32
CA PRO A 168 29.09 2.95 14.14
C PRO A 168 28.09 4.11 14.30
N SER A 169 28.48 5.28 13.81
CA SER A 169 27.68 6.51 13.80
C SER A 169 26.75 6.57 12.57
N ALA A 170 27.09 5.87 11.49
CA ALA A 170 26.27 5.71 10.30
C ALA A 170 26.50 4.33 9.66
N PRO A 171 25.51 3.77 8.93
CA PRO A 171 24.14 4.25 8.79
C PRO A 171 23.28 4.01 10.05
N ASN A 172 22.32 4.88 10.32
CA ASN A 172 21.34 4.67 11.37
C ASN A 172 20.32 3.60 10.92
N SER A 173 20.60 2.32 11.21
CA SER A 173 19.75 1.19 10.75
C SER A 173 18.28 1.36 11.15
N ARG A 174 18.02 1.92 12.35
CA ARG A 174 16.65 2.25 12.80
C ARG A 174 15.96 3.27 11.91
N LEU A 175 16.67 4.32 11.51
CA LEU A 175 16.14 5.36 10.62
C LEU A 175 15.89 4.79 9.22
N SER A 176 16.82 4.00 8.68
CA SER A 176 16.65 3.37 7.36
C SER A 176 15.46 2.40 7.33
N LEU A 177 15.27 1.60 8.39
CA LEU A 177 14.09 0.74 8.53
C LEU A 177 12.79 1.55 8.64
N LEU A 178 12.79 2.62 9.43
CA LEU A 178 11.62 3.49 9.59
C LEU A 178 11.25 4.17 8.27
N LEU A 179 12.24 4.69 7.53
CA LEU A 179 12.04 5.25 6.19
C LEU A 179 11.51 4.20 5.22
N GLY A 180 12.08 2.99 5.22
CA GLY A 180 11.60 1.87 4.41
C GLY A 180 10.15 1.49 4.72
N LEU A 181 9.78 1.45 6.00
CA LEU A 181 8.41 1.19 6.44
C LEU A 181 7.44 2.27 5.95
N VAL A 182 7.78 3.55 6.13
CA VAL A 182 6.91 4.67 5.73
C VAL A 182 6.72 4.70 4.21
N ILE A 183 7.81 4.54 3.44
CA ILE A 183 7.76 4.52 1.97
C ILE A 183 6.97 3.30 1.48
N GLY A 184 7.24 2.11 2.03
CA GLY A 184 6.54 0.88 1.67
C GLY A 184 5.04 0.95 1.95
N LEU A 185 4.66 1.50 3.11
CA LEU A 185 3.25 1.72 3.46
C LEU A 185 2.58 2.73 2.53
N ALA A 186 3.23 3.86 2.25
CA ALA A 186 2.71 4.90 1.37
C ALA A 186 2.47 4.36 -0.05
N LEU A 187 3.43 3.59 -0.60
CA LEU A 187 3.28 2.92 -1.90
C LEU A 187 2.18 1.86 -1.87
N GLY A 188 2.09 1.07 -0.80
CA GLY A 188 1.05 0.05 -0.64
C GLY A 188 -0.35 0.64 -0.62
N VAL A 189 -0.57 1.69 0.18
CA VAL A 189 -1.86 2.40 0.26
C VAL A 189 -2.20 3.06 -1.09
N SER A 190 -1.24 3.74 -1.70
CA SER A 190 -1.41 4.38 -3.01
C SER A 190 -1.80 3.36 -4.08
N GLY A 191 -1.09 2.22 -4.13
CA GLY A 191 -1.38 1.11 -5.03
C GLY A 191 -2.77 0.50 -4.79
N ALA A 192 -3.18 0.35 -3.53
CA ALA A 192 -4.51 -0.17 -3.17
C ALA A 192 -5.65 0.76 -3.62
N VAL A 193 -5.47 2.08 -3.44
CA VAL A 193 -6.45 3.09 -3.89
C VAL A 193 -6.51 3.12 -5.42
N LEU A 194 -5.36 3.17 -6.10
CA LEU A 194 -5.30 3.19 -7.56
C LEU A 194 -5.94 1.94 -8.16
N ARG A 195 -5.60 0.75 -7.65
CA ARG A 195 -6.21 -0.52 -8.06
C ARG A 195 -7.72 -0.51 -7.89
N THR A 196 -8.22 0.12 -6.83
CA THR A 196 -9.67 0.22 -6.58
C THR A 196 -10.35 1.21 -7.51
N ARG A 197 -9.68 2.29 -7.91
CA ARG A 197 -10.22 3.26 -8.89
C ARG A 197 -10.26 2.71 -10.31
N LEU A 198 -9.32 1.86 -10.68
CA LEU A 198 -9.26 1.22 -12.00
C LEU A 198 -10.20 0.01 -12.12
N ASP A 199 -10.87 -0.36 -11.04
CA ASP A 199 -11.73 -1.53 -10.96
C ASP A 199 -13.18 -1.17 -11.31
N SER A 200 -13.60 -1.49 -12.54
CA SER A 200 -14.94 -1.19 -13.07
C SER A 200 -16.02 -2.22 -12.69
N ARG A 201 -15.69 -3.21 -11.84
CA ARG A 201 -16.65 -4.26 -11.47
C ARG A 201 -17.67 -3.74 -10.46
N ILE A 202 -18.95 -3.95 -10.77
CA ILE A 202 -20.07 -3.77 -9.86
C ILE A 202 -20.04 -4.89 -8.82
N ARG A 203 -19.94 -4.56 -7.53
CA ARG A 203 -19.80 -5.54 -6.44
C ARG A 203 -20.99 -5.61 -5.51
N GLY A 204 -21.89 -4.64 -5.57
CA GLY A 204 -23.05 -4.64 -4.70
C GLY A 204 -24.09 -3.63 -5.11
N GLU A 205 -25.13 -3.59 -4.29
CA GLU A 205 -26.29 -2.74 -4.49
C GLU A 205 -25.92 -1.24 -4.56
N ALA A 206 -24.97 -0.81 -3.74
CA ALA A 206 -24.49 0.57 -3.74
C ALA A 206 -23.87 0.97 -5.08
N ASP A 207 -23.09 0.08 -5.71
CA ASP A 207 -22.48 0.33 -7.02
C ASP A 207 -23.53 0.40 -8.12
N LEU A 208 -24.58 -0.45 -8.04
CA LEU A 208 -25.70 -0.44 -9.00
C LEU A 208 -26.47 0.88 -8.96
N ARG A 209 -26.77 1.39 -7.76
CA ARG A 209 -27.50 2.67 -7.58
C ARG A 209 -26.74 3.88 -8.15
N LEU A 210 -25.43 3.78 -8.35
CA LEU A 210 -24.62 4.83 -8.97
C LEU A 210 -24.68 4.81 -10.50
N VAL A 211 -25.00 3.67 -11.12
CA VAL A 211 -24.99 3.50 -12.58
C VAL A 211 -26.38 3.41 -13.20
N THR A 212 -27.42 3.14 -12.41
CA THR A 212 -28.80 3.08 -12.87
C THR A 212 -29.77 3.70 -11.86
N SER A 213 -30.79 4.39 -12.36
CA SER A 213 -31.90 4.94 -11.57
C SER A 213 -33.09 3.96 -11.45
N HIS A 214 -33.01 2.78 -12.06
CA HIS A 214 -34.07 1.79 -12.05
C HIS A 214 -34.16 1.08 -10.69
N PRO A 215 -35.38 0.68 -10.25
CA PRO A 215 -35.55 -0.02 -8.99
C PRO A 215 -34.86 -1.39 -9.03
N LEU A 216 -34.18 -1.72 -7.93
CA LEU A 216 -33.53 -3.01 -7.76
C LEU A 216 -34.57 -4.01 -7.22
N LEU A 217 -34.84 -5.06 -7.99
CA LEU A 217 -35.83 -6.08 -7.62
C LEU A 217 -35.31 -7.04 -6.53
N GLY A 218 -34.00 -7.13 -6.34
CA GLY A 218 -33.40 -7.94 -5.27
C GLY A 218 -31.96 -8.35 -5.58
N GLY A 219 -31.28 -8.90 -4.56
CA GLY A 219 -29.96 -9.50 -4.68
C GLY A 219 -30.03 -11.00 -4.34
N ILE A 220 -29.43 -11.84 -5.19
CA ILE A 220 -29.33 -13.27 -4.93
C ILE A 220 -28.04 -13.54 -4.15
N THR A 221 -28.18 -14.12 -2.96
CA THR A 221 -27.04 -14.47 -2.11
C THR A 221 -26.13 -15.47 -2.81
N PHE A 222 -24.82 -15.22 -2.79
CA PHE A 222 -23.85 -16.15 -3.35
C PHE A 222 -23.82 -17.44 -2.55
N ASP A 223 -23.91 -18.56 -3.25
CA ASP A 223 -23.90 -19.91 -2.70
C ASP A 223 -22.88 -20.74 -3.49
N GLN A 224 -21.89 -21.30 -2.77
CA GLN A 224 -20.79 -22.06 -3.38
C GLN A 224 -21.29 -23.33 -4.07
N ASP A 225 -22.37 -23.91 -3.57
CA ASP A 225 -22.94 -25.15 -4.11
C ASP A 225 -24.02 -24.89 -5.17
N ALA A 226 -24.26 -23.63 -5.56
CA ALA A 226 -25.25 -23.29 -6.59
C ALA A 226 -24.97 -23.92 -7.96
N SER A 227 -23.71 -24.24 -8.26
CA SER A 227 -23.35 -24.96 -9.48
C SER A 227 -23.76 -26.43 -9.47
N LYS A 228 -23.77 -27.06 -8.28
CA LYS A 228 -24.15 -28.47 -8.09
C LYS A 228 -25.65 -28.62 -7.86
N ASN A 229 -26.22 -27.69 -7.10
CA ASN A 229 -27.62 -27.65 -6.71
C ASN A 229 -28.25 -26.34 -7.22
N PRO A 230 -28.51 -26.20 -8.53
CA PRO A 230 -28.99 -24.95 -9.12
C PRO A 230 -30.43 -24.59 -8.76
N LEU A 231 -31.26 -25.56 -8.34
CA LEU A 231 -32.69 -25.34 -8.10
C LEU A 231 -33.01 -25.06 -6.63
N LEU A 232 -34.08 -24.31 -6.38
CA LEU A 232 -34.61 -24.01 -5.05
C LEU A 232 -35.08 -25.24 -4.29
N THR A 233 -35.56 -26.26 -4.99
CA THR A 233 -35.98 -27.55 -4.40
C THR A 233 -34.83 -28.39 -3.89
N GLN A 234 -33.60 -28.09 -4.32
CA GLN A 234 -32.38 -28.83 -3.93
C GLN A 234 -31.65 -28.18 -2.73
N VAL A 235 -32.20 -27.10 -2.17
CA VAL A 235 -31.65 -26.43 -0.99
C VAL A 235 -32.67 -26.38 0.13
N ALA A 236 -32.20 -26.16 1.35
CA ALA A 236 -33.08 -26.01 2.50
C ALA A 236 -34.08 -24.85 2.27
N PRO A 237 -35.38 -25.03 2.59
CA PRO A 237 -36.41 -24.00 2.41
C PRO A 237 -36.16 -22.69 3.16
N GLN A 238 -35.31 -22.70 4.18
CA GLN A 238 -34.90 -21.52 4.97
C GLN A 238 -33.49 -21.03 4.62
N SER A 239 -32.89 -21.52 3.53
CA SER A 239 -31.58 -21.06 3.09
C SER A 239 -31.62 -19.58 2.67
N PRO A 240 -30.51 -18.83 2.82
CA PRO A 240 -30.42 -17.44 2.35
C PRO A 240 -30.75 -17.29 0.85
N ARG A 241 -30.37 -18.28 0.04
CA ARG A 241 -30.68 -18.31 -1.39
C ARG A 241 -32.18 -18.45 -1.64
N ALA A 242 -32.85 -19.35 -0.93
CA ALA A 242 -34.30 -19.48 -1.02
C ALA A 242 -35.03 -18.20 -0.60
N GLU A 243 -34.57 -17.54 0.45
CA GLU A 243 -35.12 -16.26 0.87
C GLU A 243 -34.92 -15.14 -0.17
N SER A 244 -33.74 -15.07 -0.81
CA SER A 244 -33.50 -14.12 -1.91
C SER A 244 -34.52 -14.27 -3.04
N PHE A 245 -34.90 -15.50 -3.41
CA PHE A 245 -35.90 -15.73 -4.47
C PHE A 245 -37.34 -15.45 -3.99
N ARG A 246 -37.67 -15.72 -2.72
CA ARG A 246 -38.96 -15.29 -2.15
C ARG A 246 -39.10 -13.77 -2.15
N GLN A 247 -38.03 -13.06 -1.79
CA GLN A 247 -37.98 -11.61 -1.84
C GLN A 247 -38.12 -11.09 -3.28
N LEU A 248 -37.39 -11.68 -4.24
CA LEU A 248 -37.48 -11.32 -5.66
C LEU A 248 -38.90 -11.48 -6.21
N ARG A 249 -39.56 -12.60 -5.86
CA ARG A 249 -40.97 -12.85 -6.22
C ARG A 249 -41.89 -11.76 -5.66
N THR A 250 -41.79 -11.47 -4.37
CA THR A 250 -42.61 -10.44 -3.71
C THR A 250 -42.39 -9.07 -4.34
N ASN A 251 -41.14 -8.68 -4.60
CA ASN A 251 -40.81 -7.42 -5.23
C ASN A 251 -41.32 -7.33 -6.67
N LEU A 252 -41.28 -8.43 -7.43
CA LEU A 252 -41.86 -8.49 -8.77
C LEU A 252 -43.39 -8.33 -8.75
N GLN A 253 -44.07 -8.94 -7.78
CA GLN A 253 -45.51 -8.75 -7.57
C GLN A 253 -45.83 -7.29 -7.25
N PHE A 254 -45.02 -6.63 -6.41
CA PHE A 254 -45.15 -5.19 -6.13
C PHE A 254 -44.84 -4.31 -7.35
N ALA A 255 -43.85 -4.66 -8.17
CA ALA A 255 -43.57 -3.94 -9.41
C ALA A 255 -44.75 -4.05 -10.41
N ASN A 256 -45.55 -5.11 -10.30
CA ASN A 256 -46.73 -5.37 -11.12
C ASN A 256 -48.07 -5.09 -10.39
N VAL A 257 -48.13 -4.11 -9.48
CA VAL A 257 -49.36 -3.78 -8.71
C VAL A 257 -50.59 -3.51 -9.60
N SER A 258 -50.40 -3.01 -10.82
CA SER A 258 -51.52 -2.80 -11.76
C SER A 258 -52.04 -4.08 -12.42
N GLY A 259 -51.37 -5.23 -12.23
CA GLY A 259 -51.73 -6.53 -12.79
C GLY A 259 -51.63 -6.63 -14.32
N LYS A 260 -51.04 -5.63 -14.98
CA LYS A 260 -51.01 -5.53 -16.45
C LYS A 260 -49.91 -6.39 -17.08
N ALA A 261 -48.78 -6.60 -16.40
CA ALA A 261 -47.70 -7.42 -16.94
C ALA A 261 -48.02 -8.90 -16.71
N LYS A 262 -48.18 -9.66 -17.82
CA LYS A 262 -48.36 -11.11 -17.81
C LYS A 262 -47.12 -11.89 -18.27
N SER A 263 -46.09 -11.18 -18.73
CA SER A 263 -44.84 -11.73 -19.21
C SER A 263 -43.67 -10.95 -18.64
N VAL A 264 -42.59 -11.66 -18.32
CA VAL A 264 -41.34 -11.10 -17.79
C VAL A 264 -40.19 -11.71 -18.57
N LEU A 265 -39.35 -10.84 -19.15
CA LEU A 265 -38.11 -11.25 -19.81
C LEU A 265 -36.95 -11.14 -18.81
N VAL A 266 -36.23 -12.24 -18.64
CA VAL A 266 -34.97 -12.26 -17.86
C VAL A 266 -33.81 -12.30 -18.83
N THR A 267 -32.91 -11.32 -18.75
CA THR A 267 -31.73 -11.21 -19.61
C THR A 267 -30.52 -10.73 -18.81
N SER A 268 -29.33 -10.79 -19.41
CA SER A 268 -28.07 -10.39 -18.79
C SER A 268 -27.16 -9.70 -19.80
N SER A 269 -26.20 -8.92 -19.32
CA SER A 269 -25.26 -8.17 -20.17
C SER A 269 -24.19 -9.08 -20.77
N LEU A 270 -23.82 -10.14 -20.04
CA LEU A 270 -22.80 -11.10 -20.42
C LEU A 270 -23.27 -12.55 -20.21
N PRO A 271 -22.69 -13.53 -20.96
CA PRO A 271 -22.90 -14.94 -20.67
C PRO A 271 -22.39 -15.32 -19.27
N GLY A 272 -23.10 -16.22 -18.58
CA GLY A 272 -22.67 -16.74 -17.28
C GLY A 272 -23.10 -15.93 -16.06
N GLU A 273 -23.89 -14.86 -16.23
CA GLU A 273 -24.39 -14.02 -15.12
C GLU A 273 -25.61 -14.61 -14.38
N GLY A 274 -25.93 -15.89 -14.61
CA GLY A 274 -27.00 -16.59 -13.89
C GLY A 274 -28.43 -16.37 -14.41
N LYS A 275 -28.61 -15.75 -15.58
CA LYS A 275 -29.93 -15.54 -16.25
C LYS A 275 -30.86 -16.76 -16.20
N SER A 276 -30.41 -17.94 -16.67
CA SER A 276 -31.24 -19.16 -16.70
C SER A 276 -31.57 -19.67 -15.29
N THR A 277 -30.59 -19.62 -14.37
CA THR A 277 -30.78 -20.01 -12.97
C THR A 277 -31.79 -19.09 -12.27
N THR A 278 -31.68 -17.78 -12.48
CA THR A 278 -32.59 -16.79 -11.93
C THR A 278 -34.00 -16.95 -12.48
N ALA A 279 -34.14 -17.08 -13.80
CA ALA A 279 -35.43 -17.27 -14.45
C ALA A 279 -36.15 -18.54 -13.95
N THR A 280 -35.42 -19.66 -13.87
CA THR A 280 -35.96 -20.95 -13.43
C THR A 280 -36.45 -20.90 -11.99
N ASN A 281 -35.60 -20.42 -11.07
CA ASN A 281 -35.94 -20.36 -9.65
C ASN A 281 -37.00 -19.30 -9.33
N LEU A 282 -37.03 -18.19 -10.05
CA LEU A 282 -38.10 -17.20 -9.92
C LEU A 282 -39.44 -17.77 -10.39
N ALA A 283 -39.46 -18.50 -11.50
CA ALA A 283 -40.66 -19.17 -12.01
C ALA A 283 -41.19 -20.21 -11.01
N MET A 284 -40.30 -21.03 -10.44
CA MET A 284 -40.64 -21.98 -9.37
C MET A 284 -41.20 -21.25 -8.13
N ALA A 285 -40.57 -20.16 -7.69
CA ALA A 285 -41.03 -19.41 -6.52
C ALA A 285 -42.43 -18.78 -6.73
N LEU A 286 -42.73 -18.34 -7.96
CA LEU A 286 -44.05 -17.85 -8.36
C LEU A 286 -45.08 -19.00 -8.37
N ALA A 287 -44.72 -20.17 -8.90
CA ALA A 287 -45.59 -21.33 -8.93
C ALA A 287 -45.94 -21.86 -7.53
N GLN A 288 -44.94 -21.95 -6.64
CA GLN A 288 -45.13 -22.31 -5.23
C GLN A 288 -46.01 -21.31 -4.45
N ALA A 289 -46.18 -20.09 -4.96
CA ALA A 289 -47.14 -19.13 -4.42
C ALA A 289 -48.56 -19.32 -4.95
N GLY A 290 -48.81 -20.39 -5.71
CA GLY A 290 -50.10 -20.72 -6.32
C GLY A 290 -50.36 -20.04 -7.67
N GLN A 291 -49.38 -19.38 -8.29
CA GLN A 291 -49.57 -18.81 -9.62
C GLN A 291 -49.40 -19.88 -10.70
N THR A 292 -50.22 -19.85 -11.75
CA THR A 292 -49.96 -20.64 -12.96
C THR A 292 -48.86 -19.98 -13.77
N VAL A 293 -47.71 -20.66 -13.88
CA VAL A 293 -46.49 -20.10 -14.49
C VAL A 293 -46.05 -20.96 -15.66
N CYS A 294 -45.69 -20.31 -16.77
CA CYS A 294 -45.00 -20.93 -17.89
C CYS A 294 -43.61 -20.31 -18.04
N LEU A 295 -42.56 -21.13 -17.90
CA LEU A 295 -41.18 -20.74 -18.20
C LEU A 295 -40.85 -21.12 -19.64
N VAL A 296 -40.43 -20.13 -20.43
CA VAL A 296 -40.03 -20.34 -21.83
C VAL A 296 -38.52 -20.17 -21.95
N ASP A 297 -37.80 -21.21 -22.36
CA ASP A 297 -36.37 -21.10 -22.67
C ASP A 297 -36.18 -20.53 -24.09
N ALA A 298 -36.05 -19.21 -24.15
CA ALA A 298 -35.81 -18.48 -25.39
C ALA A 298 -34.31 -18.39 -25.76
N ASP A 299 -33.39 -19.01 -25.02
CA ASP A 299 -31.97 -19.08 -25.38
C ASP A 299 -31.72 -20.24 -26.35
N LEU A 300 -31.96 -19.99 -27.64
CA LEU A 300 -31.76 -20.99 -28.69
C LEU A 300 -30.28 -21.28 -29.00
N ARG A 301 -29.34 -20.61 -28.32
CA ARG A 301 -27.90 -20.77 -28.58
C ARG A 301 -27.23 -21.65 -27.53
N ARG A 302 -27.54 -21.43 -26.26
CA ARG A 302 -27.05 -22.22 -25.12
C ARG A 302 -28.18 -22.45 -24.12
N PRO A 303 -29.21 -23.23 -24.52
CA PRO A 303 -30.30 -23.59 -23.62
C PRO A 303 -29.74 -24.37 -22.44
N MET A 304 -30.33 -24.17 -21.26
CA MET A 304 -29.89 -24.79 -20.01
C MET A 304 -31.07 -25.21 -19.13
N VAL A 305 -32.29 -24.74 -19.42
CA VAL A 305 -33.46 -24.98 -18.57
C VAL A 305 -33.85 -26.45 -18.55
N ASP A 306 -33.76 -27.13 -19.70
CA ASP A 306 -34.03 -28.56 -19.83
C ASP A 306 -33.05 -29.39 -18.99
N ASP A 307 -31.75 -29.07 -19.05
CA ASP A 307 -30.72 -29.73 -18.24
C ASP A 307 -30.94 -29.51 -16.73
N TYR A 308 -31.33 -28.30 -16.32
CA TYR A 308 -31.61 -28.00 -14.91
C TYR A 308 -32.81 -28.77 -14.38
N LEU A 309 -33.87 -28.90 -15.18
CA LEU A 309 -35.15 -29.46 -14.75
C LEU A 309 -35.28 -30.96 -15.09
N GLY A 310 -34.35 -31.53 -15.85
CA GLY A 310 -34.39 -32.92 -16.30
C GLY A 310 -35.50 -33.18 -17.32
N LEU A 311 -35.75 -32.22 -18.22
CA LEU A 311 -36.83 -32.25 -19.20
C LEU A 311 -36.34 -32.69 -20.59
N ASP A 312 -37.26 -33.10 -21.46
CA ASP A 312 -36.91 -33.46 -22.83
C ASP A 312 -36.64 -32.19 -23.68
N ARG A 313 -35.53 -32.20 -24.42
CA ARG A 313 -35.10 -31.15 -25.35
C ARG A 313 -35.56 -31.39 -26.79
N ASN A 314 -36.10 -32.57 -27.13
CA ASN A 314 -36.36 -32.95 -28.53
C ASN A 314 -37.34 -32.03 -29.26
N ALA A 315 -38.35 -31.51 -28.57
CA ALA A 315 -39.33 -30.58 -29.12
C ALA A 315 -39.64 -29.47 -28.11
N GLY A 316 -39.80 -28.24 -28.61
CA GLY A 316 -40.00 -27.08 -27.75
C GLY A 316 -40.27 -25.81 -28.55
N LEU A 317 -39.75 -24.67 -28.09
CA LEU A 317 -40.00 -23.36 -28.67
C LEU A 317 -39.66 -23.30 -30.17
N THR A 318 -38.54 -23.88 -30.61
CA THR A 318 -38.20 -23.92 -32.04
C THR A 318 -39.23 -24.69 -32.86
N THR A 319 -39.70 -25.83 -32.35
CA THR A 319 -40.76 -26.66 -32.97
C THR A 319 -42.08 -25.91 -33.09
N ALA A 320 -42.46 -25.16 -32.05
CA ALA A 320 -43.66 -24.32 -32.06
C ALA A 320 -43.55 -23.19 -33.10
N LEU A 321 -42.40 -22.52 -33.16
CA LEU A 321 -42.17 -21.38 -34.05
C LEU A 321 -42.15 -21.77 -35.55
N ILE A 322 -41.75 -23.00 -35.88
CA ILE A 322 -41.82 -23.52 -37.25
C ILE A 322 -43.19 -24.14 -37.59
N GLY A 323 -44.12 -24.21 -36.63
CA GLY A 323 -45.47 -24.74 -36.83
C GLY A 323 -45.55 -26.26 -36.96
N SER A 324 -44.57 -27.00 -36.45
CA SER A 324 -44.54 -28.48 -36.56
C SER A 324 -45.40 -29.20 -35.50
N ALA A 325 -45.78 -28.53 -34.42
CA ALA A 325 -46.66 -29.05 -33.38
C ALA A 325 -47.42 -27.89 -32.69
N ASP A 326 -48.56 -28.20 -32.05
CA ASP A 326 -49.31 -27.23 -31.25
C ASP A 326 -48.54 -26.91 -29.95
N ILE A 327 -48.62 -25.67 -29.48
CA ILE A 327 -47.89 -25.24 -28.28
C ILE A 327 -48.35 -25.99 -27.02
N ASN A 328 -49.62 -26.39 -26.95
CA ASN A 328 -50.16 -27.10 -25.79
C ASN A 328 -49.57 -28.51 -25.67
N ASP A 329 -49.20 -29.13 -26.79
CA ASP A 329 -48.55 -30.45 -26.83
C ASP A 329 -47.07 -30.38 -26.44
N LEU A 330 -46.47 -29.19 -26.47
CA LEU A 330 -45.05 -28.95 -26.20
C LEU A 330 -44.77 -28.46 -24.77
N LEU A 331 -45.81 -28.08 -24.02
CA LEU A 331 -45.68 -27.66 -22.62
C LEU A 331 -45.45 -28.87 -21.71
N GLN A 332 -44.31 -28.89 -21.02
CA GLN A 332 -43.97 -29.95 -20.07
C GLN A 332 -44.30 -29.49 -18.65
N PRO A 333 -45.22 -30.16 -17.92
CA PRO A 333 -45.43 -29.89 -16.50
C PRO A 333 -44.19 -30.30 -15.69
N TRP A 334 -43.86 -29.54 -14.66
CA TRP A 334 -42.72 -29.86 -13.80
C TRP A 334 -43.07 -29.70 -12.31
N GLY A 335 -42.83 -30.76 -11.53
CA GLY A 335 -43.17 -30.80 -10.10
C GLY A 335 -44.68 -31.00 -9.84
N GLU A 336 -45.12 -30.66 -8.62
CA GLU A 336 -46.53 -30.76 -8.19
C GLU A 336 -47.28 -29.42 -8.28
N ASP A 337 -46.56 -28.31 -8.44
CA ASP A 337 -47.12 -26.97 -8.58
C ASP A 337 -47.66 -26.71 -10.00
N PRO A 338 -48.50 -25.69 -10.24
CA PRO A 338 -48.96 -25.31 -11.58
C PRO A 338 -47.86 -24.61 -12.40
N PHE A 339 -46.77 -25.33 -12.64
CA PHE A 339 -45.57 -24.89 -13.33
C PHE A 339 -45.35 -25.68 -14.62
N TYR A 340 -45.32 -24.96 -15.74
CA TYR A 340 -45.12 -25.50 -17.07
C TYR A 340 -43.85 -24.93 -17.68
N VAL A 341 -43.20 -25.72 -18.53
CA VAL A 341 -41.95 -25.34 -19.18
C VAL A 341 -42.05 -25.61 -20.67
N LEU A 342 -41.73 -24.59 -21.46
CA LEU A 342 -41.46 -24.72 -22.88
C LEU A 342 -39.94 -24.65 -23.07
N THR A 343 -39.30 -25.81 -23.25
CA THR A 343 -37.86 -25.89 -23.51
C THR A 343 -37.53 -25.24 -24.87
N SER A 344 -36.25 -25.01 -25.17
CA SER A 344 -35.86 -24.39 -26.43
C SER A 344 -36.23 -25.24 -27.65
N GLY A 345 -36.31 -26.56 -27.47
CA GLY A 345 -36.28 -27.53 -28.57
C GLY A 345 -34.85 -27.73 -29.11
N GLN A 346 -34.73 -28.46 -30.22
CA GLN A 346 -33.45 -28.67 -30.89
C GLN A 346 -32.79 -27.33 -31.29
N ILE A 347 -31.47 -27.25 -31.09
CA ILE A 347 -30.68 -26.08 -31.45
C ILE A 347 -30.63 -25.98 -32.99
N PRO A 348 -31.13 -24.88 -33.59
CA PRO A 348 -31.14 -24.73 -35.03
C PRO A 348 -29.70 -24.72 -35.61
N PRO A 349 -29.44 -25.37 -36.75
CA PRO A 349 -28.11 -25.42 -37.36
C PRO A 349 -27.60 -24.07 -37.89
N THR A 350 -28.49 -23.08 -38.09
CA THR A 350 -28.15 -21.72 -38.53
C THR A 350 -29.05 -20.66 -37.87
N ARG A 351 -28.61 -19.39 -37.83
CA ARG A 351 -29.41 -18.26 -37.33
C ARG A 351 -30.63 -18.06 -38.23
N VAL A 352 -31.80 -18.52 -37.78
CA VAL A 352 -33.07 -18.25 -38.47
C VAL A 352 -33.75 -17.06 -37.80
N SER A 353 -34.01 -16.00 -38.57
CA SER A 353 -34.94 -14.95 -38.17
C SER A 353 -36.35 -15.51 -38.23
N TYR A 354 -36.97 -15.77 -37.08
CA TYR A 354 -38.38 -16.17 -37.03
C TYR A 354 -39.25 -14.93 -37.21
N SER A 355 -39.86 -14.78 -38.38
CA SER A 355 -40.92 -13.79 -38.60
C SER A 355 -42.22 -14.33 -38.01
N VAL A 356 -42.77 -13.65 -37.01
CA VAL A 356 -44.12 -13.94 -36.50
C VAL A 356 -45.13 -13.64 -37.62
N PRO A 357 -45.92 -14.62 -38.12
CA PRO A 357 -46.98 -14.31 -39.05
C PRO A 357 -48.04 -13.48 -38.31
N LYS A 358 -48.33 -12.29 -38.85
CA LYS A 358 -49.44 -11.47 -38.34
C LYS A 358 -50.74 -12.24 -38.54
N LYS A 359 -51.49 -12.45 -37.46
CA LYS A 359 -52.91 -12.77 -37.53
C LYS A 359 -53.69 -11.53 -37.94
#